data_AF-A0A937RHA1-F1
#
_entry.id   AF-A0A937RHA1-F1
#
_cell.length_a   1.000
_cell.length_b   1.000
_cell.length_c   1.000
_cell.angle_alpha   90.00
_cell.angle_beta   90.00
_cell.angle_gamma   90.00
#
_symmetry.space_group_name_H-M   'P 1'
#
loop_
_entity.id
_entity.type
_entity.pdbx_description
1 polymer ?
#
loop_
_entity_poly.entity_id
_entity_poly.type
_entity_poly.pdbx_seq_one_letter_code
_entity_poly.pdbx_strand_id
1 'polypeptide(L)'
;MFTGIVEELGTIVAVTEHESAAELTIGCSAVLEDVRHGASIAVNGVCLTVTSFTPQGEVDERVGLRVFTADVMLETLRRSALGALVPGERVNLERPVRLADRLGGHLVQGHVDGVGTIAHRAPDEHWEVVRIELPEGLDRYLVEKGSITVDGVSLTVVEVTPATAAGEPASFTVSLIPTTLAETTLGARQIGAPVNLEVDVVAKYVEKLVAPSASLGVGALPSVLGRFDPSPPFPVPPTGPIVTTGKGTGR
;
A
#
# COMPACT_ATOMS: atom_id res chain seq x y z
N MET A 1 -0.53 4.69 6.57
CA MET A 1 -1.02 4.93 5.21
C MET A 1 0.17 5.18 4.32
N PHE A 2 0.12 4.65 3.12
CA PHE A 2 1.15 4.61 2.10
C PHE A 2 0.52 4.94 0.75
N THR A 3 1.32 4.96 -0.30
CA THR A 3 0.88 5.27 -1.67
C THR A 3 1.02 4.09 -2.62
N GLY A 4 1.77 3.07 -2.22
CA GLY A 4 2.16 1.95 -3.06
C GLY A 4 3.28 2.31 -4.04
N ILE A 5 4.03 3.39 -3.77
CA ILE A 5 5.21 3.76 -4.54
C ILE A 5 6.42 3.34 -3.74
N VAL A 6 7.03 2.23 -4.13
CA VAL A 6 8.21 1.66 -3.47
C VAL A 6 9.37 2.64 -3.56
N GLU A 7 10.00 2.90 -2.42
CA GLU A 7 11.12 3.86 -2.33
C GLU A 7 12.48 3.17 -2.47
N GLU A 8 12.59 1.93 -1.97
CA GLU A 8 13.79 1.13 -2.16
C GLU A 8 13.51 -0.37 -2.01
N LEU A 9 14.49 -1.15 -2.45
CA LEU A 9 14.57 -2.57 -2.16
C LEU A 9 15.48 -2.81 -0.96
N GLY A 10 14.89 -3.31 0.13
CA GLY A 10 15.61 -3.80 1.30
C GLY A 10 16.07 -5.25 1.14
N THR A 11 16.82 -5.73 2.12
CA THR A 11 17.26 -7.13 2.22
C THR A 11 16.93 -7.68 3.60
N ILE A 12 16.32 -8.86 3.67
CA ILE A 12 16.16 -9.58 4.93
C ILE A 12 17.53 -10.00 5.44
N VAL A 13 17.91 -9.52 6.61
CA VAL A 13 19.19 -9.84 7.26
C VAL A 13 19.02 -11.00 8.22
N ALA A 14 17.94 -11.00 8.99
CA ALA A 14 17.62 -12.04 9.95
C ALA A 14 16.11 -12.18 10.13
N VAL A 15 15.70 -13.41 10.44
CA VAL A 15 14.35 -13.76 10.88
C VAL A 15 14.51 -14.52 12.18
N THR A 16 14.00 -13.97 13.28
CA THR A 16 14.05 -14.61 14.59
C THR A 16 12.64 -15.00 15.00
N GLU A 17 12.35 -16.30 15.01
CA GLU A 17 11.03 -16.80 15.40
C GLU A 17 10.87 -16.88 16.92
N HIS A 18 9.66 -16.54 17.38
CA HIS A 18 9.19 -16.70 18.74
C HIS A 18 7.88 -17.50 18.73
N GLU A 19 7.39 -17.88 19.91
CA GLU A 19 6.18 -18.72 20.04
C GLU A 19 4.93 -18.13 19.37
N SER A 20 4.77 -16.80 19.42
CA SER A 20 3.59 -16.09 18.90
C SER A 20 3.90 -14.91 17.98
N ALA A 21 5.18 -14.72 17.62
CA ALA A 21 5.66 -13.61 16.81
C ALA A 21 6.95 -14.00 16.08
N ALA A 22 7.39 -13.18 15.14
CA ALA A 22 8.76 -13.20 14.66
C ALA A 22 9.30 -11.78 14.63
N GLU A 23 10.61 -11.66 14.71
CA GLU A 23 11.34 -10.42 14.54
C GLU A 23 12.02 -10.45 13.16
N LEU A 24 11.75 -9.45 12.33
CA LEU A 24 12.40 -9.27 11.03
C LEU A 24 13.44 -8.16 11.14
N THR A 25 14.71 -8.48 10.85
CA THR A 25 15.77 -7.49 10.67
C THR A 25 16.01 -7.25 9.19
N ILE A 26 15.92 -5.99 8.76
CA ILE A 26 15.92 -5.60 7.35
C ILE A 26 16.99 -4.55 7.11
N GLY A 27 17.92 -4.84 6.20
CA GLY A 27 18.95 -3.93 5.75
C GLY A 27 18.42 -3.00 4.66
N CYS A 28 18.60 -1.69 4.83
CA CYS A 28 18.08 -0.66 3.95
C CYS A 28 18.77 0.69 4.21
N SER A 29 18.48 1.69 3.37
CA SER A 29 19.11 3.02 3.47
C SER A 29 18.07 4.15 3.50
N ALA A 30 17.29 4.28 2.43
CA ALA A 30 16.42 5.43 2.19
C ALA A 30 15.29 5.57 3.23
N VAL A 31 14.63 4.47 3.60
CA VAL A 31 13.52 4.50 4.57
C VAL A 31 13.98 4.77 6.00
N LEU A 32 15.29 4.78 6.25
CA LEU A 32 15.89 5.08 7.56
C LEU A 32 16.39 6.52 7.69
N GLU A 33 16.23 7.37 6.69
CA GLU A 33 16.70 8.77 6.74
C GLU A 33 16.01 9.59 7.83
N ASP A 34 14.72 9.36 8.06
CA ASP A 34 13.89 10.10 9.03
C ASP A 34 13.14 9.18 10.00
N VAL A 35 13.59 7.93 10.11
CA VAL A 35 12.98 6.89 10.95
C VAL A 35 13.07 7.23 12.44
N ARG A 36 12.07 6.75 13.17
CA ARG A 36 11.99 6.85 14.64
C ARG A 36 11.49 5.52 15.18
N HIS A 37 11.77 5.28 16.45
CA HIS A 37 11.15 4.15 17.14
C HIS A 37 9.62 4.31 17.10
N GLY A 38 8.91 3.24 16.77
CA GLY A 38 7.46 3.25 16.58
C GLY A 38 6.98 3.81 15.25
N ALA A 39 7.88 4.17 14.33
CA ALA A 39 7.50 4.52 12.96
C ALA A 39 6.93 3.30 12.23
N SER A 40 5.98 3.54 11.33
CA SER A 40 5.52 2.50 10.40
C SER A 40 6.41 2.46 9.16
N ILE A 41 6.65 1.28 8.61
CA ILE A 41 7.27 1.06 7.30
C ILE A 41 6.50 -0.08 6.62
N ALA A 42 6.11 0.09 5.36
CA ALA A 42 5.53 -0.99 4.58
C ALA A 42 6.64 -1.91 4.07
N VAL A 43 6.52 -3.22 4.35
CA VAL A 43 7.44 -4.26 3.89
C VAL A 43 6.64 -5.25 3.03
N ASN A 44 6.92 -5.27 1.72
CA ASN A 44 6.08 -5.97 0.73
C ASN A 44 4.58 -5.64 0.90
N GLY A 45 4.24 -4.40 1.21
CA GLY A 45 2.85 -3.96 1.43
C GLY A 45 2.26 -4.31 2.79
N VAL A 46 3.02 -4.90 3.73
CA VAL A 46 2.57 -5.09 5.12
C VAL A 46 3.11 -3.95 5.98
N CYS A 47 2.21 -3.20 6.64
CA CYS A 47 2.58 -2.15 7.58
C CYS A 47 3.21 -2.77 8.84
N LEU A 48 4.50 -2.55 9.04
CA LEU A 48 5.24 -3.00 10.22
C LEU A 48 5.70 -1.81 11.07
N THR A 49 5.82 -2.03 12.37
CA THR A 49 6.28 -1.00 13.32
C THR A 49 7.74 -1.22 13.67
N VAL A 50 8.55 -0.18 13.50
CA VAL A 50 9.99 -0.21 13.81
C VAL A 50 10.19 -0.30 15.33
N THR A 51 10.86 -1.35 15.78
CA THR A 51 11.21 -1.60 17.20
C THR A 51 12.65 -1.22 17.52
N SER A 52 13.56 -1.32 16.54
CA SER A 52 14.92 -0.79 16.65
C SER A 52 15.48 -0.46 15.28
N PHE A 53 16.52 0.38 15.22
CA PHE A 53 17.21 0.71 13.98
C PHE A 53 18.63 1.23 14.23
N THR A 54 19.50 1.07 13.24
CA THR A 54 20.86 1.61 13.27
C THR A 54 20.84 3.15 13.21
N PRO A 55 21.53 3.85 14.13
CA PRO A 55 21.66 5.30 14.10
C PRO A 55 22.23 5.84 12.77
N GLN A 56 21.96 7.10 12.48
CA GLN A 56 22.49 7.75 11.29
C GLN A 56 24.02 7.87 11.38
N GLY A 57 24.71 7.48 10.30
CA GLY A 57 26.19 7.48 10.25
C GLY A 57 26.84 6.19 10.76
N GLU A 58 26.06 5.27 11.30
CA GLU A 58 26.49 3.93 11.70
C GLU A 58 25.99 2.88 10.70
N VAL A 59 26.57 1.68 10.74
CA VAL A 59 26.13 0.51 9.98
C VAL A 59 26.14 -0.72 10.86
N ASP A 60 25.29 -1.69 10.56
CA ASP A 60 25.42 -3.02 11.13
C ASP A 60 26.64 -3.71 10.50
N GLU A 61 27.65 -4.00 11.32
CA GLU A 61 28.93 -4.56 10.87
C GLU A 61 28.79 -5.90 10.16
N ARG A 62 27.70 -6.65 10.41
CA ARG A 62 27.46 -7.96 9.79
C ARG A 62 27.10 -7.84 8.32
N VAL A 63 26.46 -6.74 7.93
CA VAL A 63 25.90 -6.54 6.57
C VAL A 63 26.41 -5.29 5.87
N GLY A 64 27.13 -4.41 6.56
CA GLY A 64 27.67 -3.17 6.00
C GLY A 64 26.60 -2.15 5.60
N LEU A 65 25.37 -2.30 6.11
CA LEU A 65 24.22 -1.44 5.86
C LEU A 65 23.59 -1.02 7.18
N ARG A 66 22.79 0.04 7.17
CA ARG A 66 21.86 0.30 8.27
C ARG A 66 20.77 -0.75 8.24
N VAL A 67 20.27 -1.10 9.42
CA VAL A 67 19.15 -2.04 9.57
C VAL A 67 18.05 -1.41 10.39
N PHE A 68 16.82 -1.86 10.19
CA PHE A 68 15.78 -1.75 11.19
C PHE A 68 15.22 -3.12 11.51
N THR A 69 14.56 -3.18 12.66
CA THR A 69 13.91 -4.36 13.16
C THR A 69 12.43 -4.06 13.37
N ALA A 70 11.59 -5.04 13.09
CA ALA A 70 10.16 -4.96 13.36
C ALA A 70 9.63 -6.28 13.88
N ASP A 71 8.72 -6.20 14.86
CA ASP A 71 7.97 -7.35 15.34
C ASP A 71 6.78 -7.62 14.42
N VAL A 72 6.58 -8.90 14.10
CA VAL A 72 5.51 -9.39 13.26
C VAL A 72 4.72 -10.43 14.04
N MET A 73 3.43 -10.20 14.20
CA MET A 73 2.53 -11.18 14.82
C MET A 73 2.48 -12.45 13.98
N LEU A 74 2.39 -13.62 14.63
CA LEU A 74 2.29 -14.89 13.93
C LEU A 74 1.11 -14.94 12.95
N GLU A 75 0.00 -14.28 13.29
CA GLU A 75 -1.16 -14.19 12.39
C GLU A 75 -0.82 -13.42 11.10
N THR A 76 -0.03 -12.34 11.19
CA THR A 76 0.43 -11.60 10.02
C THR A 76 1.33 -12.46 9.14
N LEU A 77 2.22 -13.26 9.74
CA LEU A 77 3.07 -14.20 8.98
C LEU A 77 2.24 -15.27 8.26
N ARG A 78 1.14 -15.73 8.86
CA ARG A 78 0.24 -16.72 8.25
C ARG A 78 -0.63 -16.15 7.13
N ARG A 79 -0.97 -14.85 7.21
CA ARG A 79 -1.86 -14.17 6.25
C ARG A 79 -1.14 -13.41 5.15
N SER A 80 0.19 -13.41 5.16
CA SER A 80 1.01 -12.69 4.18
C SER A 80 2.13 -13.58 3.67
N ALA A 81 2.72 -13.19 2.55
CA ALA A 81 3.92 -13.80 2.00
C ALA A 81 5.17 -13.56 2.89
N LEU A 82 5.08 -12.77 3.96
CA LEU A 82 6.20 -12.53 4.87
C LEU A 82 6.65 -13.79 5.60
N GLY A 83 5.73 -14.74 5.87
CA GLY A 83 6.05 -15.98 6.57
C GLY A 83 7.00 -16.91 5.81
N ALA A 84 7.21 -16.69 4.51
CA ALA A 84 8.14 -17.47 3.69
C ALA A 84 9.52 -16.81 3.53
N LEU A 85 9.71 -15.59 4.05
CA LEU A 85 10.94 -14.84 3.86
C LEU A 85 12.10 -15.47 4.62
N VAL A 86 13.26 -15.53 3.95
CA VAL A 86 14.52 -16.00 4.53
C VAL A 86 15.62 -14.94 4.38
N PRO A 87 16.69 -14.99 5.20
CA PRO A 87 17.84 -14.11 5.03
C PRO A 87 18.38 -14.11 3.60
N GLY A 88 18.68 -12.93 3.08
CA GLY A 88 19.12 -12.69 1.70
C GLY A 88 18.00 -12.31 0.73
N GLU A 89 16.73 -12.54 1.07
CA GLU A 89 15.62 -12.13 0.20
C GLU A 89 15.46 -10.61 0.13
N ARG A 90 15.03 -10.13 -1.05
CA ARG A 90 14.73 -8.73 -1.30
C ARG A 90 13.28 -8.42 -0.96
N VAL A 91 13.04 -7.24 -0.41
CA VAL A 91 11.70 -6.76 -0.05
C VAL A 91 11.49 -5.32 -0.53
N ASN A 92 10.27 -5.00 -0.95
CA ASN A 92 9.84 -3.64 -1.25
C ASN A 92 9.65 -2.86 0.06
N LEU A 93 10.20 -1.66 0.15
CA LEU A 93 10.07 -0.78 1.30
C LEU A 93 9.46 0.58 0.91
N GLU A 94 8.52 1.06 1.73
CA GLU A 94 7.90 2.38 1.58
C GLU A 94 7.64 2.99 2.97
N ARG A 95 7.96 4.27 3.14
CA ARG A 95 7.63 5.08 4.32
C ARG A 95 6.17 5.54 4.27
N PRO A 96 5.56 5.81 5.44
CA PRO A 96 4.21 6.35 5.49
C PRO A 96 4.17 7.74 4.86
N VAL A 97 3.12 7.97 4.07
CA VAL A 97 2.91 9.24 3.38
C VAL A 97 2.63 10.36 4.39
N ARG A 98 3.24 11.53 4.20
CA ARG A 98 2.92 12.73 4.98
C ARG A 98 1.75 13.46 4.33
N LEU A 99 1.02 14.25 5.13
CA LEU A 99 -0.13 15.02 4.64
C LEU A 99 0.22 15.99 3.49
N ALA A 100 1.45 16.51 3.48
CA ALA A 100 1.92 17.44 2.45
C ALA A 100 2.45 16.75 1.19
N ASP A 101 2.57 15.42 1.19
CA ASP A 101 3.12 14.66 0.07
C ASP A 101 2.08 14.44 -1.02
N ARG A 102 2.55 14.06 -2.21
CA ARG A 102 1.69 13.65 -3.32
C ARG A 102 1.34 12.17 -3.15
N LEU A 103 0.08 11.82 -3.38
CA LEU A 103 -0.32 10.43 -3.56
C LEU A 103 0.02 10.01 -5.01
N GLY A 104 1.22 9.45 -5.20
CA GLY A 104 1.70 9.04 -6.53
C GLY A 104 1.02 7.77 -7.07
N GLY A 105 0.61 6.87 -6.18
CA GLY A 105 -0.23 5.71 -6.49
C GLY A 105 -1.68 5.93 -6.02
N HIS A 106 -2.14 5.07 -5.11
CA HIS A 106 -3.48 5.17 -4.50
C HIS A 106 -3.39 5.07 -2.98
N LEU A 107 -4.52 5.09 -2.27
CA LEU A 107 -4.54 4.96 -0.81
C LEU A 107 -4.25 3.52 -0.40
N VAL A 108 -3.05 3.29 0.14
CA VAL A 108 -2.62 1.99 0.64
C VAL A 108 -2.57 2.04 2.18
N GLN A 109 -3.19 1.09 2.83
CA GLN A 109 -3.19 0.96 4.29
C GLN A 109 -1.96 0.23 4.79
N GLY A 110 -1.46 -0.72 4.00
CA GLY A 110 -0.47 -1.71 4.41
C GLY A 110 -1.11 -2.89 5.14
N HIS A 111 -2.38 -3.19 4.82
CA HIS A 111 -3.19 -4.23 5.45
C HIS A 111 -3.55 -5.27 4.39
N VAL A 112 -2.66 -6.26 4.23
CA VAL A 112 -2.81 -7.33 3.25
C VAL A 112 -4.11 -8.10 3.48
N ASP A 113 -4.90 -8.23 2.42
CA ASP A 113 -6.17 -8.96 2.39
C ASP A 113 -5.98 -10.45 2.11
N GLY A 114 -4.92 -10.80 1.40
CA GLY A 114 -4.56 -12.18 1.13
C GLY A 114 -3.28 -12.32 0.31
N VAL A 115 -2.94 -13.57 0.01
CA VAL A 115 -1.74 -13.92 -0.75
C VAL A 115 -2.16 -14.47 -2.10
N GLY A 116 -1.77 -13.80 -3.17
CA GLY A 116 -1.94 -14.27 -4.53
C GLY A 116 -0.72 -15.05 -5.02
N THR A 117 -0.84 -15.63 -6.21
CA THR A 117 0.26 -16.38 -6.86
C THR A 117 0.47 -15.86 -8.27
N ILE A 118 1.73 -15.60 -8.65
CA ILE A 118 2.05 -15.27 -10.04
C ILE A 118 1.83 -16.51 -10.91
N ALA A 119 0.80 -16.51 -11.73
CA ALA A 119 0.42 -17.66 -12.56
C ALA A 119 1.02 -17.60 -13.97
N HIS A 120 1.27 -16.39 -14.47
CA HIS A 120 1.83 -16.20 -15.80
C HIS A 120 2.61 -14.89 -15.91
N ARG A 121 3.65 -14.90 -16.75
CA ARG A 121 4.47 -13.74 -17.10
C ARG A 121 4.68 -13.74 -18.62
N ALA A 122 4.38 -12.62 -19.27
CA ALA A 122 4.51 -12.44 -20.71
C ALA A 122 5.31 -11.15 -21.00
N PRO A 123 6.62 -11.25 -21.26
CA PRO A 123 7.43 -10.11 -21.66
C PRO A 123 7.00 -9.57 -23.03
N ASP A 124 6.92 -8.25 -23.15
CA ASP A 124 6.74 -7.50 -24.40
C ASP A 124 7.95 -6.56 -24.60
N GLU A 125 7.99 -5.78 -25.68
CA GLU A 125 9.09 -4.88 -26.01
C GLU A 125 9.27 -3.74 -24.98
N HIS A 126 8.18 -3.29 -24.35
CA HIS A 126 8.18 -2.10 -23.49
C HIS A 126 7.54 -2.30 -22.12
N TRP A 127 6.93 -3.44 -21.84
CA TRP A 127 6.33 -3.78 -20.56
C TRP A 127 6.27 -5.30 -20.42
N GLU A 128 5.87 -5.76 -19.25
CA GLU A 128 5.61 -7.17 -19.02
C GLU A 128 4.21 -7.35 -18.45
N VAL A 129 3.41 -8.21 -19.08
CA VAL A 129 2.08 -8.56 -18.58
C VAL A 129 2.22 -9.70 -17.59
N VAL A 130 1.75 -9.48 -16.37
CA VAL A 130 1.78 -10.48 -15.29
C VAL A 130 0.35 -10.81 -14.90
N ARG A 131 0.02 -12.11 -14.87
CA ARG A 131 -1.26 -12.62 -14.39
C ARG A 131 -1.09 -13.21 -12.99
N ILE A 132 -1.93 -12.78 -12.07
CA ILE A 132 -1.88 -13.15 -10.65
C ILE A 132 -3.20 -13.79 -10.27
N GLU A 133 -3.14 -14.97 -9.67
CA GLU A 133 -4.28 -15.67 -9.10
C GLU A 133 -4.66 -15.07 -7.74
N LEU A 134 -5.96 -14.94 -7.52
CA LEU A 134 -6.56 -14.33 -6.33
C LEU A 134 -7.04 -15.42 -5.36
N PRO A 135 -6.95 -15.16 -4.04
CA PRO A 135 -7.74 -15.86 -3.06
C PRO A 135 -9.24 -15.76 -3.34
N GLU A 136 -10.00 -16.75 -2.89
CA GLU A 136 -11.45 -16.81 -3.09
C GLU A 136 -12.15 -15.54 -2.57
N GLY A 137 -12.98 -14.94 -3.42
CA GLY A 137 -13.85 -13.82 -3.08
C GLY A 137 -13.17 -12.45 -3.02
N LEU A 138 -11.86 -12.33 -3.29
CA LEU A 138 -11.19 -11.03 -3.41
C LEU A 138 -11.49 -10.32 -4.73
N ASP A 139 -11.84 -11.06 -5.77
CA ASP A 139 -12.17 -10.57 -7.12
C ASP A 139 -13.31 -9.54 -7.13
N ARG A 140 -14.25 -9.65 -6.18
CA ARG A 140 -15.36 -8.68 -6.03
C ARG A 140 -14.92 -7.24 -5.75
N TYR A 141 -13.69 -7.04 -5.31
CA TYR A 141 -13.11 -5.72 -5.05
C TYR A 141 -12.28 -5.18 -6.22
N LEU A 142 -12.05 -5.98 -7.26
CA LEU A 142 -11.29 -5.57 -8.43
C LEU A 142 -12.25 -5.13 -9.53
N VAL A 143 -11.84 -4.09 -10.24
CA VAL A 143 -12.49 -3.62 -11.47
C VAL A 143 -11.42 -3.34 -12.50
N GLU A 144 -11.73 -3.55 -13.78
CA GLU A 144 -10.83 -3.14 -14.86
C GLU A 144 -10.49 -1.66 -14.75
N LYS A 145 -9.21 -1.32 -14.93
CA LYS A 145 -8.64 0.02 -14.76
C LYS A 145 -8.72 0.57 -13.33
N GLY A 146 -9.14 -0.25 -12.37
CA GLY A 146 -9.04 0.04 -10.94
C GLY A 146 -7.62 -0.13 -10.40
N SER A 147 -7.45 0.23 -9.13
CA SER A 147 -6.18 0.10 -8.42
C SER A 147 -6.11 -1.17 -7.58
N ILE A 148 -4.93 -1.75 -7.49
CA ILE A 148 -4.59 -2.84 -6.58
C ILE A 148 -3.15 -2.68 -6.10
N THR A 149 -2.87 -3.13 -4.88
CA THR A 149 -1.51 -3.20 -4.35
C THR A 149 -1.00 -4.63 -4.38
N VAL A 150 0.17 -4.85 -5.00
CA VAL A 150 0.85 -6.14 -5.07
C VAL A 150 2.25 -6.01 -4.48
N ASP A 151 2.56 -6.72 -3.40
CA ASP A 151 3.81 -6.59 -2.65
C ASP A 151 4.15 -5.12 -2.28
N GLY A 152 3.12 -4.30 -2.01
CA GLY A 152 3.30 -2.87 -1.72
C GLY A 152 3.47 -1.99 -2.96
N VAL A 153 3.36 -2.54 -4.17
CA VAL A 153 3.39 -1.78 -5.43
C VAL A 153 1.96 -1.47 -5.86
N SER A 154 1.63 -0.19 -6.00
CA SER A 154 0.38 0.30 -6.57
C SER A 154 0.37 0.06 -8.08
N LEU A 155 -0.60 -0.70 -8.55
CA LEU A 155 -0.73 -1.09 -9.95
C LEU A 155 -2.15 -0.86 -10.46
N THR A 156 -2.27 -0.74 -11.78
CA THR A 156 -3.56 -0.66 -12.48
C THR A 156 -3.95 -2.06 -12.95
N VAL A 157 -5.14 -2.50 -12.58
CA VAL A 157 -5.73 -3.74 -13.09
C VAL A 157 -6.05 -3.58 -14.58
N VAL A 158 -5.52 -4.46 -15.41
CA VAL A 158 -5.78 -4.47 -16.85
C VAL A 158 -7.06 -5.25 -17.15
N GLU A 159 -7.14 -6.48 -16.66
CA GLU A 159 -8.28 -7.38 -16.83
C GLU A 159 -8.53 -8.15 -15.53
N VAL A 160 -9.79 -8.47 -15.26
CA VAL A 160 -10.20 -9.38 -14.18
C VAL A 160 -10.89 -10.60 -14.80
N THR A 161 -10.37 -11.78 -14.51
CA THR A 161 -10.96 -13.05 -14.93
C THR A 161 -11.59 -13.73 -13.70
N PRO A 162 -12.92 -13.90 -13.66
CA PRO A 162 -13.59 -14.57 -12.55
C PRO A 162 -13.20 -16.04 -12.42
N ALA A 163 -13.40 -16.60 -11.22
CA ALA A 163 -13.25 -18.04 -11.00
C ALA A 163 -14.21 -18.83 -11.91
N THR A 164 -13.75 -19.97 -12.42
CA THR A 164 -14.56 -20.79 -13.34
C THR A 164 -15.26 -21.93 -12.61
N ALA A 165 -16.38 -22.41 -13.17
CA ALA A 165 -17.07 -23.59 -12.65
C ALA A 165 -16.21 -24.88 -12.72
N ALA A 166 -15.14 -24.87 -13.50
CA ALA A 166 -14.14 -25.94 -13.57
C ALA A 166 -13.13 -25.90 -12.42
N GLY A 167 -13.24 -24.94 -11.51
CA GLY A 167 -12.39 -24.81 -10.32
C GLY A 167 -11.11 -23.99 -10.54
N GLU A 168 -10.99 -23.26 -11.66
CA GLU A 168 -9.88 -22.32 -11.83
C GLU A 168 -10.11 -21.09 -10.93
N PRO A 169 -9.08 -20.65 -10.18
CA PRO A 169 -9.20 -19.48 -9.32
C PRO A 169 -9.44 -18.23 -10.14
N ALA A 170 -10.08 -17.23 -9.53
CA ALA A 170 -10.14 -15.90 -10.12
C ALA A 170 -8.71 -15.35 -10.29
N SER A 171 -8.49 -14.53 -11.30
CA SER A 171 -7.19 -13.90 -11.53
C SER A 171 -7.35 -12.50 -12.11
N PHE A 172 -6.27 -11.74 -12.08
CA PHE A 172 -6.21 -10.44 -12.73
C PHE A 172 -4.87 -10.26 -13.42
N THR A 173 -4.82 -9.32 -14.35
CA THR A 173 -3.58 -8.95 -15.03
C THR A 173 -3.16 -7.53 -14.69
N VAL A 174 -1.84 -7.32 -14.67
CA VAL A 174 -1.19 -6.01 -14.54
C VAL A 174 -0.10 -5.88 -15.60
N SER A 175 0.20 -4.65 -16.00
CA SER A 175 1.33 -4.35 -16.87
C SER A 175 2.44 -3.68 -16.07
N LEU A 176 3.60 -4.32 -16.01
CA LEU A 176 4.77 -3.80 -15.32
C LEU A 176 5.65 -3.04 -16.31
N ILE A 177 5.86 -1.76 -16.05
CA ILE A 177 6.77 -0.91 -16.83
C ILE A 177 8.23 -1.18 -16.44
N PRO A 178 9.23 -0.77 -17.27
CA PRO A 178 10.64 -1.06 -17.02
C PRO A 178 11.13 -0.56 -15.65
N THR A 179 10.69 0.61 -15.21
CA THR A 179 11.02 1.15 -13.89
C THR A 179 10.52 0.26 -12.76
N THR A 180 9.25 -0.17 -12.80
CA THR A 180 8.69 -1.08 -11.78
C THR A 180 9.40 -2.42 -11.76
N LEU A 181 9.78 -2.95 -12.92
CA LEU A 181 10.57 -4.19 -13.01
C LEU A 181 11.96 -4.03 -12.40
N ALA A 182 12.62 -2.89 -12.61
CA ALA A 182 13.97 -2.65 -12.11
C ALA A 182 14.02 -2.31 -10.61
N GLU A 183 13.01 -1.58 -10.12
CA GLU A 183 13.05 -0.95 -8.78
C GLU A 183 12.22 -1.69 -7.73
N THR A 184 11.52 -2.77 -8.11
CA THR A 184 10.69 -3.55 -7.17
C THR A 184 10.99 -5.05 -7.26
N THR A 185 10.54 -5.81 -6.26
CA THR A 185 10.68 -7.27 -6.23
C THR A 185 9.97 -7.94 -7.42
N LEU A 186 8.96 -7.30 -8.00
CA LEU A 186 8.13 -7.87 -9.06
C LEU A 186 8.93 -8.19 -10.33
N GLY A 187 10.04 -7.48 -10.60
CA GLY A 187 10.91 -7.83 -11.72
C GLY A 187 11.56 -9.22 -11.56
N ALA A 188 11.93 -9.57 -10.33
CA ALA A 188 12.62 -10.82 -10.02
C ALA A 188 11.68 -11.99 -9.68
N ARG A 189 10.45 -11.73 -9.20
CA ARG A 189 9.49 -12.77 -8.79
C ARG A 189 9.05 -13.63 -9.98
N GLN A 190 9.23 -14.95 -9.88
CA GLN A 190 8.93 -15.88 -10.96
C GLN A 190 7.51 -16.44 -10.87
N ILE A 191 7.07 -17.16 -11.92
CA ILE A 191 5.83 -17.94 -11.88
C ILE A 191 5.86 -18.90 -10.68
N GLY A 192 4.75 -18.99 -9.97
CA GLY A 192 4.58 -19.73 -8.72
C GLY A 192 4.96 -18.94 -7.46
N ALA A 193 5.54 -17.75 -7.59
CA ALA A 193 5.89 -16.94 -6.42
C ALA A 193 4.63 -16.38 -5.72
N PRO A 194 4.57 -16.42 -4.38
CA PRO A 194 3.52 -15.77 -3.62
C PRO A 194 3.74 -14.25 -3.60
N VAL A 195 2.64 -13.49 -3.62
CA VAL A 195 2.65 -12.03 -3.51
C VAL A 195 1.54 -11.56 -2.56
N ASN A 196 1.85 -10.54 -1.76
CA ASN A 196 0.87 -9.88 -0.91
C ASN A 196 -0.10 -9.05 -1.74
N LEU A 197 -1.39 -9.18 -1.48
CA LEU A 197 -2.44 -8.43 -2.15
C LEU A 197 -3.19 -7.55 -1.14
N GLU A 198 -3.32 -6.27 -1.45
CA GLU A 198 -4.24 -5.35 -0.78
C GLU A 198 -5.12 -4.71 -1.85
N VAL A 199 -6.44 -4.88 -1.70
CA VAL A 199 -7.42 -4.26 -2.61
C VAL A 199 -7.69 -2.82 -2.19
N ASP A 200 -8.13 -1.99 -3.14
CA ASP A 200 -8.45 -0.59 -2.84
C ASP A 200 -9.49 -0.50 -1.71
N VAL A 201 -9.12 0.18 -0.62
CA VAL A 201 -9.97 0.36 0.55
C VAL A 201 -11.30 1.03 0.19
N VAL A 202 -11.33 1.85 -0.86
CA VAL A 202 -12.56 2.48 -1.37
C VAL A 202 -13.58 1.41 -1.78
N ALA A 203 -13.16 0.32 -2.43
CA ALA A 203 -14.05 -0.76 -2.82
C ALA A 203 -14.73 -1.42 -1.61
N LYS A 204 -13.99 -1.62 -0.51
CA LYS A 204 -14.53 -2.18 0.75
C LYS A 204 -15.56 -1.26 1.40
N TYR A 205 -15.29 0.05 1.43
CA TYR A 205 -16.25 1.02 1.96
C TYR A 205 -17.51 1.11 1.10
N VAL A 206 -17.36 1.12 -0.23
CA VAL A 206 -18.49 1.10 -1.16
C VAL A 206 -19.34 -0.15 -0.92
N GLU A 207 -18.73 -1.34 -0.89
CA GLU A 207 -19.45 -2.59 -0.59
C GLU A 207 -20.21 -2.47 0.73
N LYS A 208 -19.57 -2.01 1.81
CA LYS A 208 -20.20 -1.87 3.13
C LYS A 208 -21.42 -0.94 3.12
N LEU A 209 -21.40 0.11 2.30
CA LEU A 209 -22.47 1.10 2.22
C LEU A 209 -23.62 0.69 1.29
N VAL A 210 -23.34 -0.07 0.23
CA VAL A 210 -24.34 -0.49 -0.76
C VAL A 210 -24.89 -1.89 -0.52
N ALA A 211 -24.18 -2.72 0.26
CA ALA A 211 -24.65 -4.05 0.62
C ALA A 211 -26.04 -3.94 1.26
N PRO A 212 -27.04 -4.73 0.80
CA PRO A 212 -28.36 -4.73 1.39
C PRO A 212 -28.20 -4.90 2.89
N SER A 213 -28.64 -3.90 3.66
CA SER A 213 -28.52 -3.92 5.11
C SER A 213 -29.38 -5.06 5.65
N ALA A 214 -28.81 -6.26 5.76
CA ALA A 214 -29.38 -7.31 6.57
C ALA A 214 -29.34 -6.78 8.00
N SER A 215 -30.47 -6.18 8.45
CA SER A 215 -30.76 -5.63 9.79
C SER A 215 -30.64 -4.11 10.06
N LEU A 216 -30.76 -3.22 9.07
CA LEU A 216 -31.23 -1.86 9.39
C LEU A 216 -32.69 -1.73 9.00
N GLY A 217 -33.57 -1.90 9.99
CA GLY A 217 -34.96 -1.48 9.86
C GLY A 217 -35.01 -0.04 9.36
N VAL A 218 -35.86 0.20 8.39
CA VAL A 218 -36.16 1.53 7.81
C VAL A 218 -36.59 2.46 8.96
N GLY A 219 -35.63 3.16 9.57
CA GLY A 219 -35.84 3.94 10.78
C GLY A 219 -34.59 4.31 11.59
N ALA A 220 -33.41 3.72 11.33
CA ALA A 220 -32.22 3.95 12.15
C ALA A 220 -30.93 4.23 11.36
N LEU A 221 -31.01 4.98 10.25
CA LEU A 221 -29.86 5.78 9.84
C LEU A 221 -29.95 7.11 10.58
N PRO A 222 -28.95 7.50 11.42
CA PRO A 222 -28.81 8.90 11.76
C PRO A 222 -28.69 9.65 10.43
N SER A 223 -29.41 10.75 10.28
CA SER A 223 -29.33 11.63 9.12
C SER A 223 -27.91 12.24 9.03
N VAL A 224 -26.96 11.48 8.49
CA VAL A 224 -25.61 11.99 8.16
C VAL A 224 -25.66 12.83 6.88
N LEU A 225 -26.76 12.76 6.12
CA LEU A 225 -27.21 13.82 5.23
C LEU A 225 -27.98 14.89 6.02
N GLY A 226 -27.28 15.53 6.96
CA GLY A 226 -27.60 16.90 7.29
C GLY A 226 -27.52 17.68 5.98
N ARG A 227 -28.63 18.34 5.63
CA ARG A 227 -28.80 19.16 4.43
C ARG A 227 -27.48 19.84 4.08
N PHE A 228 -26.88 19.48 2.94
CA PHE A 228 -25.97 20.39 2.27
C PHE A 228 -26.80 21.63 1.95
N ASP A 229 -26.72 22.62 2.82
CA ASP A 229 -27.13 23.97 2.49
C ASP A 229 -26.04 24.51 1.54
N PRO A 230 -26.34 24.74 0.26
CA PRO A 230 -25.35 25.26 -0.70
C PRO A 230 -24.97 26.73 -0.39
N SER A 231 -25.51 27.33 0.67
CA SER A 231 -25.12 28.65 1.15
C SER A 231 -23.68 28.65 1.66
N PRO A 232 -22.82 29.61 1.25
CA PRO A 232 -21.44 29.66 1.70
C PRO A 232 -21.37 29.93 3.22
N PRO A 233 -20.51 29.21 3.97
CA PRO A 233 -20.35 29.38 5.42
C PRO A 233 -19.58 30.65 5.81
N PHE A 234 -19.21 31.49 4.85
CA PHE A 234 -18.46 32.72 5.08
C PHE A 234 -19.30 33.94 4.71
N PRO A 235 -19.31 35.00 5.54
CA PRO A 235 -19.92 36.26 5.16
C PRO A 235 -19.25 36.77 3.87
N VAL A 236 -20.07 37.00 2.85
CA VAL A 236 -19.63 37.71 1.63
C VAL A 236 -19.14 39.09 2.09
N PRO A 237 -17.88 39.47 1.81
CA PRO A 237 -17.40 40.80 2.17
C PRO A 237 -18.28 41.85 1.47
N PRO A 238 -18.61 42.97 2.14
CA PRO A 238 -19.48 43.98 1.55
C PRO A 238 -18.89 44.47 0.23
N THR A 239 -19.71 44.45 -0.83
CA THR A 239 -19.44 45.05 -2.13
C THR A 239 -19.53 46.58 -2.02
N GLY A 240 -18.68 47.16 -1.18
CA GLY A 240 -18.44 48.60 -1.12
C GLY A 240 -17.23 48.97 -2.00
N PRO A 241 -17.17 50.21 -2.52
CA PRO A 241 -16.01 50.67 -3.28
C PRO A 241 -14.76 50.59 -2.41
N ILE A 242 -13.71 49.95 -2.94
CA ILE A 242 -12.38 49.94 -2.32
C ILE A 242 -11.86 51.38 -2.35
N VAL A 243 -11.92 52.06 -1.20
CA VAL A 243 -11.25 53.35 -1.02
C VAL A 243 -9.76 53.08 -0.88
N THR A 244 -9.02 53.26 -1.97
CA THR A 244 -7.56 53.33 -1.94
C THR A 244 -7.16 54.66 -1.30
N THR A 245 -6.95 54.68 0.02
CA THR A 245 -6.25 55.80 0.64
C THR A 245 -4.79 55.76 0.18
N GLY A 246 -4.48 56.64 -0.76
CA GLY A 246 -3.12 56.84 -1.26
C GLY A 246 -2.17 57.16 -0.11
N LYS A 247 -1.02 56.46 -0.07
CA LYS A 247 0.12 56.91 0.72
C LYS A 247 0.64 58.19 0.10
N GLY A 248 0.35 59.29 0.78
CA GLY A 248 0.91 60.61 0.50
C GLY A 248 2.43 60.59 0.57
N THR A 249 2.99 61.40 -0.32
CA THR A 249 4.38 61.79 -0.46
C THR A 249 4.82 62.76 0.66
N GLY A 250 6.12 62.74 0.98
CA GLY A 250 6.85 63.79 1.73
C GLY A 250 7.07 63.46 3.21
N ARG A 251 8.25 63.64 3.80
CA ARG A 251 9.51 64.30 3.44
C ARG A 251 10.68 63.52 4.02
#